data_AF-A0A1I7IJ35-F1
#
_entry.id   AF-A0A1I7IJ35-F1
#
_cell.length_a   1.000
_cell.length_b   1.000
_cell.length_c   1.000
_cell.angle_alpha   90.00
_cell.angle_beta   90.00
_cell.angle_gamma   90.00
#
_symmetry.space_group_name_H-M   'P 1'
#
loop_
_entity.id
_entity.type
_entity.pdbx_description
1 polymer ?
#
loop_
_entity_poly.entity_id
_entity_poly.type
_entity_poly.pdbx_seq_one_letter_code
_entity_poly.pdbx_strand_id
1 'polypeptide(L)' 'MNSYNYNDVLEIIKPMSNPSKRKLIMDISRLIELSSIKEDSKLICPHCHNKYIVKNGKNKNVQRYL' A
#
# COMPACT_ATOMS: atom_id res chain seq x y z
N MET A 1 -18.96 2.01 -1.84
CA MET A 1 -18.34 2.69 -0.68
C MET A 1 -17.41 3.75 -1.23
N ASN A 2 -17.60 5.02 -0.88
CA ASN A 2 -16.66 6.07 -1.27
C ASN A 2 -15.36 5.87 -0.49
N SER A 3 -14.24 5.63 -1.17
CA SER A 3 -12.93 5.63 -0.52
C SER A 3 -12.55 7.08 -0.26
N TYR A 4 -12.55 7.49 1.00
CA TYR A 4 -11.99 8.79 1.38
C TYR A 4 -10.47 8.73 1.18
N ASN A 5 -9.93 9.69 0.45
CA ASN A 5 -8.48 9.83 0.32
C ASN A 5 -7.89 10.48 1.59
N TYR A 6 -6.56 10.49 1.71
CA TYR A 6 -5.88 11.06 2.87
C TYR A 6 -6.26 12.53 3.14
N ASN A 7 -6.44 13.34 2.10
CA ASN A 7 -6.80 14.76 2.22
C ASN A 7 -8.25 14.95 2.71
N ASP A 8 -9.18 14.09 2.30
CA ASP A 8 -10.56 14.13 2.79
C ASP A 8 -10.60 13.86 4.30
N VAL A 9 -9.79 12.91 4.77
CA VAL A 9 -9.66 12.60 6.19
C VAL A 9 -9.06 13.78 6.97
N LEU A 10 -8.07 14.48 6.41
CA LEU A 10 -7.47 15.67 7.05
C LEU A 10 -8.50 16.77 7.33
N GLU A 11 -9.42 17.03 6.40
CA GLU A 11 -10.47 18.04 6.61
C GLU A 11 -11.51 17.58 7.64
N ILE A 12 -11.87 16.29 7.65
CA ILE A 12 -12.82 15.72 8.63
C ILE A 12 -12.29 15.78 10.06
N ILE A 13 -10.98 15.56 10.26
CA ILE A 13 -10.38 15.52 11.60
C ILE A 13 -9.98 16.90 12.13
N LYS A 14 -9.94 17.92 11.29
CA LYS A 14 -9.57 19.31 11.64
C LYS A 14 -10.38 19.89 12.81
N PRO A 15 -11.71 19.72 12.90
CA PRO A 15 -12.49 20.17 14.05
C PRO A 15 -12.36 19.28 15.31
N MET A 16 -11.64 18.15 15.26
CA MET A 16 -11.53 17.26 16.41
C MET A 16 -10.59 17.84 17.47
N SER A 17 -11.11 18.02 18.68
CA SER A 17 -10.38 18.56 19.83
C SER A 17 -9.42 17.57 20.49
N ASN A 18 -9.59 16.26 20.26
CA ASN A 18 -8.74 15.23 20.87
C ASN A 18 -7.51 14.93 20.00
N PRO A 19 -6.30 15.32 20.45
CA PRO A 19 -5.08 15.18 19.64
C PRO A 19 -4.67 13.72 19.44
N SER A 20 -4.85 12.85 20.46
CA SER A 20 -4.50 11.43 20.37
C SER A 20 -5.38 10.70 19.36
N LYS A 21 -6.69 10.99 19.38
CA LYS A 21 -7.64 10.43 18.42
C LYS A 21 -7.36 10.91 17.00
N ARG A 22 -7.04 12.20 16.83
CA ARG A 22 -6.66 12.78 15.54
C ARG A 22 -5.40 12.13 14.97
N LYS A 23 -4.36 11.93 15.81
CA LYS A 23 -3.12 11.24 15.41
C LYS A 23 -3.38 9.80 14.96
N LEU A 24 -4.15 9.04 15.73
CA LEU A 24 -4.51 7.66 15.38
C LEU A 24 -5.22 7.56 14.03
N ILE A 25 -6.16 8.47 13.75
CA ILE A 25 -6.89 8.49 12.47
C ILE A 25 -5.94 8.83 11.30
N MET A 26 -5.01 9.78 11.49
CA MET A 26 -4.00 10.09 10.47
C MET A 26 -3.08 8.90 10.19
N ASP A 27 -2.60 8.23 11.23
CA ASP A 27 -1.70 7.08 11.12
C ASP A 27 -2.38 5.93 10.35
N ILE A 28 -3.64 5.62 10.67
CA ILE A 28 -4.44 4.60 9.96
C ILE A 28 -4.64 4.98 8.49
N SER A 29 -5.00 6.25 8.22
CA SER A 29 -5.27 6.71 6.85
C SER A 29 -4.01 6.63 5.98
N ARG A 30 -2.85 7.00 6.53
CA ARG A 30 -1.56 6.87 5.85
C ARG A 30 -1.17 5.42 5.60
N LEU A 31 -1.45 4.52 6.54
CA LEU A 31 -1.20 3.09 6.36
C LEU A 31 -2.07 2.49 5.24
N ILE A 32 -3.34 2.91 5.15
CA ILE A 32 -4.24 2.50 4.07
C ILE A 32 -3.71 2.98 2.71
N GLU A 33 -3.31 4.25 2.60
CA GLU A 33 -2.73 4.80 1.37
C GLU A 33 -1.42 4.09 0.96
N LEU A 34 -0.54 3.79 1.92
CA LEU A 34 0.66 2.99 1.65
C LEU A 34 0.33 1.55 1.25
N SER A 35 -0.79 1.00 1.72
CA SER A 35 -1.23 -0.35 1.37
C SER A 35 -1.86 -0.41 -0.02
N SER A 36 -2.58 0.62 -0.47
CA SER A 36 -3.16 0.69 -1.81
C SER A 36 -2.09 0.86 -2.89
N ILE A 37 -0.96 1.51 -2.58
CA ILE A 37 0.19 1.61 -3.49
C ILE A 37 0.79 0.22 -3.84
N LYS A 38 0.57 -0.81 -3.01
CA LYS A 38 1.08 -2.16 -3.27
C LYS A 38 0.30 -2.95 -4.32
N GLU A 39 -0.91 -2.54 -4.70
CA GLU A 39 -1.67 -3.27 -5.74
C GLU A 39 -1.01 -3.12 -7.12
N ASP A 40 -0.33 -2.00 -7.38
CA ASP A 40 0.34 -1.71 -8.66
C ASP A 40 1.87 -1.75 -8.60
N SER A 41 2.47 -2.19 -7.48
CA SER A 41 3.91 -2.38 -7.42
C SER A 41 4.28 -3.55 -8.35
N LYS A 42 4.63 -3.21 -9.61
CA LYS A 42 5.26 -4.13 -10.55
C LYS A 42 6.50 -4.67 -9.84
N LEU A 43 6.40 -5.90 -9.35
CA LEU A 43 7.54 -6.62 -8.81
C LEU A 43 8.51 -6.81 -9.98
N ILE A 44 9.58 -6.01 -9.97
CA ILE A 44 10.64 -6.05 -10.98
C ILE A 44 11.83 -6.77 -10.33
N CYS A 45 12.33 -7.81 -10.97
CA CYS A 45 13.53 -8.49 -10.50
C CYS A 45 14.73 -7.54 -10.57
N PRO A 46 15.45 -7.27 -9.48
CA PRO A 46 16.59 -6.33 -9.50
C PRO A 46 17.78 -6.84 -10.32
N HIS A 47 17.85 -8.15 -10.59
CA HIS A 47 18.94 -8.76 -11.36
C HIS A 47 18.68 -8.77 -12.87
N CYS A 48 17.43 -9.00 -13.30
CA CYS A 48 17.09 -9.13 -14.73
C CYS A 48 16.03 -8.14 -15.22
N HIS A 49 15.60 -7.21 -14.37
CA HIS A 49 14.58 -6.19 -14.64
C HIS A 49 13.25 -6.74 -15.19
N ASN A 50 13.00 -8.04 -15.00
CA ASN A 50 11.79 -8.68 -15.47
C ASN A 50 10.61 -8.30 -14.57
N LYS A 51 9.58 -7.73 -15.19
CA LYS A 51 8.32 -7.29 -14.56
C LYS A 51 7.33 -8.44 -14.32
N TYR A 52 7.59 -9.63 -14.85
CA TYR A 52 6.74 -10.81 -14.73
C TYR A 52 7.22 -11.71 -13.59
N ILE A 53 7.18 -11.21 -12.35
CA ILE A 53 7.39 -12.05 -11.17
C ILE A 53 6.07 -12.75 -10.85
N VAL A 54 5.97 -14.02 -11.27
CA VAL A 54 4.80 -14.87 -10.97
C VAL A 54 4.74 -15.19 -9.48
N LYS A 55 3.64 -14.82 -8.81
CA LYS A 55 3.32 -15.32 -7.47
C LYS A 55 3.21 -16.85 -7.57
N ASN A 56 4.04 -17.55 -6.81
CA ASN A 56 4.10 -19.01 -6.69
C ASN A 56 4.47 -19.78 -7.98
N GLY A 57 5.78 -19.87 -8.25
CA GLY A 57 6.50 -21.15 -8.37
C GLY A 57 5.86 -22.31 -9.16
N LYS A 58 5.07 -22.04 -10.20
CA LYS A 58 4.59 -23.04 -11.17
C LYS A 58 4.80 -22.51 -12.58
N ASN A 59 6.04 -22.24 -12.93
CA ASN A 59 6.44 -22.21 -14.33
C ASN A 59 7.58 -23.22 -14.48
N LYS A 60 7.48 -24.13 -15.46
CA LYS A 60 8.46 -25.22 -15.68
C LYS A 60 9.90 -24.71 -15.83
N ASN A 61 10.06 -23.40 -16.09
CA ASN A 61 11.33 -22.79 -16.50
C ASN A 61 11.88 -21.74 -15.53
N VAL A 62 11.33 -21.54 -14.32
CA VAL A 62 11.83 -20.49 -13.41
C VAL A 62 12.16 -21.09 -12.03
N GLN A 63 13.47 -21.17 -11.75
CA GLN A 63 14.02 -21.63 -10.48
C GLN A 63 13.58 -20.70 -9.33
N ARG A 64 13.24 -21.33 -8.20
CA ARG A 64 13.11 -20.65 -6.91
C ARG A 64 14.50 -20.28 -6.43
N TYR A 65 14.75 -19.00 -6.16
CA TYR A 65 15.85 -18.61 -5.29
C TYR A 65 15.35 -18.78 -3.83
N LEU A 66 16.01 -19.68 -3.10
CA LEU A 66 15.82 -19.91 -1.66
C LEU A 66 16.44 -18.77 -0.85
#